data_AF-A0A9D1RHN0-F1
#
_entry.id   AF-A0A9D1RHN0-F1
#
_cell.length_a   1.000
_cell.length_b   1.000
_cell.length_c   1.000
_cell.angle_alpha   90.00
_cell.angle_beta   90.00
_cell.angle_gamma   90.00
#
_symmetry.space_group_name_H-M   'P 1'
#
loop_
_entity.id
_entity.type
_entity.pdbx_description
1 polymer ?
#
loop_
_entity_poly.entity_id
_entity_poly.type
_entity_poly.pdbx_seq_one_letter_code
_entity_poly.pdbx_strand_id
1 'polypeptide(L)'
;MKKFLLTVLGIAIYVLVGWLIKDIVFANYANPLDTPVVNMMKHEALIYCILAAGYAFIIQCFIYSNDDNEIGMYLPIGLCVAAYFLLTSLSISTGLIIVFNMLNIAAIIIGCYKDR
;
A
#
# COMPACT_ATOMS: atom_id res chain seq x y z
N MET A 1 6.58 -11.52 19.17
CA MET A 1 6.70 -10.06 19.45
C MET A 1 7.28 -9.28 18.27
N LYS A 2 8.44 -9.67 17.69
CA LYS A 2 9.05 -8.95 16.55
C LYS A 2 8.13 -8.78 15.33
N LYS A 3 7.46 -9.84 14.86
CA LYS A 3 6.51 -9.80 13.73
C LYS A 3 5.38 -8.79 13.94
N PHE A 4 4.73 -8.85 15.11
CA PHE A 4 3.65 -7.93 15.49
C PHE A 4 4.11 -6.47 15.49
N LEU A 5 5.29 -6.18 16.07
CA LEU A 5 5.82 -4.82 16.12
C LEU A 5 6.18 -4.29 14.73
N LEU A 6 6.70 -5.14 13.85
CA LEU A 6 6.91 -4.79 12.44
C LEU A 6 5.59 -4.51 11.73
N THR A 7 4.54 -5.31 11.94
CA THR A 7 3.23 -5.04 11.35
C THR A 7 2.63 -3.72 11.83
N VAL A 8 2.68 -3.43 13.13
CA VAL A 8 2.22 -2.14 13.67
C VAL A 8 3.00 -0.98 13.06
N LEU A 9 4.33 -1.12 12.93
CA LEU A 9 5.17 -0.12 12.27
C LEU A 9 4.80 0.05 10.79
N GLY A 10 4.58 -1.04 10.06
CA GLY A 10 4.17 -1.01 8.65
C GLY A 10 2.84 -0.30 8.45
N ILE A 11 1.84 -0.59 9.30
CA ILE A 11 0.55 0.11 9.26
C ILE A 11 0.71 1.59 9.64
N ALA A 12 1.53 1.92 10.63
CA ALA A 12 1.80 3.30 11.01
C ALA A 12 2.46 4.09 9.87
N ILE A 13 3.45 3.50 9.18
CA ILE A 13 4.07 4.08 7.99
C ILE A 13 3.03 4.27 6.89
N TYR A 14 2.25 3.22 6.59
CA TYR A 14 1.21 3.27 5.57
C TYR A 14 0.24 4.44 5.81
N VAL A 15 -0.28 4.60 7.03
CA VAL A 15 -1.25 5.65 7.36
C VAL A 15 -0.59 7.03 7.41
N LEU A 16 0.47 7.20 8.21
CA LEU A 16 1.05 8.51 8.50
C LEU A 16 1.87 9.04 7.32
N VAL A 17 2.76 8.21 6.77
CA VAL A 17 3.60 8.62 5.64
C VAL A 17 2.76 8.75 4.38
N GLY A 18 1.77 7.86 4.18
CA GLY A 18 0.82 7.99 3.07
C GLY A 18 0.02 9.30 3.12
N TRP A 19 -0.43 9.69 4.32
CA TRP A 19 -1.12 10.96 4.53
C TRP A 19 -0.20 12.17 4.25
N LEU A 20 1.04 12.15 4.73
CA LEU A 20 1.98 13.25 4.46
C LEU A 20 2.35 13.38 2.98
N ILE A 21 2.66 12.25 2.32
CA ILE A 21 3.05 12.26 0.90
C ILE A 21 1.90 12.75 0.03
N LYS A 22 0.66 12.28 0.27
CA LYS A 22 -0.47 12.72 -0.55
C LYS A 22 -0.72 14.22 -0.42
N ASP A 23 -0.61 14.78 0.79
CA ASP A 23 -0.83 16.21 1.02
C ASP A 23 0.25 17.05 0.31
N ILE A 24 1.51 16.60 0.33
CA ILE A 24 2.61 17.23 -0.43
C ILE A 24 2.35 17.15 -1.94
N VAL A 25 1.96 15.97 -2.45
CA VAL A 25 1.67 15.78 -3.88
C VAL A 25 0.48 16.64 -4.29
N PHE A 26 -0.55 16.73 -3.45
CA PHE A 26 -1.75 17.52 -3.71
C PHE A 26 -1.50 19.03 -3.64
N ALA A 27 -0.57 19.48 -2.79
CA ALA A 27 -0.15 20.87 -2.72
C ALA A 27 0.58 21.36 -3.99
N ASN A 28 1.15 20.44 -4.78
CA ASN A 28 1.86 20.78 -6.03
C ASN A 28 0.92 20.96 -7.23
N TYR A 29 -0.38 20.66 -7.13
CA TYR A 29 -1.31 21.00 -8.20
C TYR A 29 -1.59 22.49 -8.19
N ALA A 30 -1.22 23.17 -9.28
CA ALA A 30 -1.34 24.62 -9.46
C ALA A 30 -2.78 25.14 -9.26
N ASN A 31 -3.79 24.29 -9.49
CA ASN A 31 -5.18 24.53 -9.14
C ASN A 31 -5.87 23.20 -8.81
N PRO A 32 -6.34 22.97 -7.56
CA PRO A 32 -7.03 21.74 -7.19
C PRO A 32 -8.38 21.58 -7.91
N LEU A 33 -8.97 22.69 -8.41
CA LEU A 33 -10.21 22.69 -9.19
C LEU A 33 -10.02 22.26 -10.65
N ASP A 34 -8.82 22.40 -11.19
CA ASP A 34 -8.50 22.07 -12.59
C ASP A 34 -8.08 20.60 -12.74
N THR A 35 -7.82 19.91 -11.63
CA THR A 35 -7.39 18.51 -11.63
C THR A 35 -8.60 17.60 -11.41
N PRO A 36 -8.93 16.67 -12.32
CA PRO A 36 -10.04 15.75 -12.11
C PRO A 36 -9.85 14.96 -10.81
N VAL A 37 -10.90 14.86 -9.98
CA VAL A 37 -10.90 14.09 -8.71
C VAL A 37 -10.41 12.65 -8.93
N VAL A 38 -10.74 12.07 -10.08
CA VAL A 38 -10.29 10.73 -10.51
C VAL A 38 -8.76 10.65 -10.62
N ASN A 39 -8.10 11.71 -11.07
CA ASN A 39 -6.64 11.74 -11.19
C ASN A 39 -5.98 11.86 -9.81
N MET A 40 -6.51 12.71 -8.94
CA MET A 40 -6.04 12.82 -7.55
C MET A 40 -6.15 11.48 -6.81
N MET A 41 -7.29 10.80 -6.94
CA MET A 41 -7.53 9.46 -6.39
C MET A 41 -6.54 8.41 -6.93
N LYS A 42 -6.20 8.45 -8.22
CA LYS A 42 -5.19 7.55 -8.80
C LYS A 42 -3.81 7.77 -8.19
N HIS A 43 -3.40 9.03 -8.01
CA HIS A 43 -2.13 9.34 -7.35
C HIS A 43 -2.12 8.92 -5.88
N GLU A 44 -3.20 9.18 -5.15
CA GLU A 44 -3.35 8.71 -3.77
C GLU A 44 -3.26 7.19 -3.68
N ALA A 45 -4.02 6.48 -4.51
CA ALA A 45 -4.00 5.02 -4.57
C ALA A 45 -2.58 4.47 -4.84
N LEU A 46 -1.86 5.10 -5.77
CA LEU A 46 -0.49 4.71 -6.11
C LEU A 46 0.48 4.92 -4.94
N ILE A 47 0.40 6.06 -4.23
CA ILE A 47 1.23 6.36 -3.05
C ILE A 47 1.06 5.27 -1.99
N TYR A 48 -0.20 4.97 -1.63
CA TYR A 48 -0.49 3.98 -0.60
C TYR A 48 -0.07 2.56 -1.03
N CYS A 49 -0.28 2.17 -2.29
CA CYS A 49 0.19 0.88 -2.81
C CYS A 49 1.72 0.75 -2.78
N ILE A 50 2.45 1.80 -3.16
CA ILE A 50 3.92 1.81 -3.12
C ILE A 50 4.43 1.67 -1.69
N LEU A 51 3.81 2.36 -0.73
CA LEU A 51 4.19 2.23 0.68
C LEU A 51 3.94 0.82 1.21
N ALA A 52 2.77 0.23 0.95
CA ALA A 52 2.44 -1.11 1.39
C ALA A 52 3.35 -2.18 0.74
N ALA A 53 3.48 -2.15 -0.58
CA ALA A 53 4.30 -3.11 -1.34
C ALA A 53 5.79 -2.94 -1.02
N GLY A 54 6.28 -1.70 -0.98
CA GLY A 54 7.68 -1.40 -0.66
C GLY A 54 8.05 -1.82 0.75
N TYR A 55 7.17 -1.58 1.73
CA TYR A 55 7.37 -2.05 3.09
C TYR A 55 7.43 -3.59 3.16
N ALA A 56 6.45 -4.27 2.57
CA ALA A 56 6.43 -5.73 2.52
C ALA A 56 7.68 -6.31 1.83
N PHE A 57 8.13 -5.69 0.74
CA PHE A 57 9.35 -6.06 0.02
C PHE A 57 10.60 -5.92 0.90
N ILE A 58 10.77 -4.78 1.59
CA ILE A 58 11.91 -4.56 2.49
C ILE A 58 11.94 -5.64 3.59
N ILE A 59 10.79 -5.94 4.19
CA ILE A 59 10.68 -6.94 5.25
C ILE A 59 11.06 -8.32 4.73
N GLN A 60 10.49 -8.75 3.60
CA GLN A 60 10.74 -10.07 3.02
C GLN A 60 12.21 -10.21 2.57
N CYS A 61 12.77 -9.23 1.85
CA CYS A 61 14.10 -9.35 1.27
C CYS A 61 15.24 -9.11 2.28
N PHE A 62 15.07 -8.20 3.24
CA PHE A 62 16.20 -7.79 4.11
C PHE A 62 16.08 -8.29 5.55
N ILE A 63 14.87 -8.63 6.02
CA ILE A 63 14.67 -9.13 7.40
C ILE A 63 14.46 -10.65 7.42
N TYR A 64 13.88 -11.22 6.37
CA TYR A 64 13.54 -12.63 6.24
C TYR A 64 14.31 -13.36 5.13
N SER A 65 15.49 -12.85 4.76
CA SER A 65 16.34 -13.27 3.61
C SER A 65 16.81 -14.75 3.55
N ASN A 66 16.22 -15.67 4.32
CA ASN A 66 16.72 -17.04 4.46
C ASN A 66 15.87 -18.14 3.78
N ASP A 67 14.80 -17.79 3.04
CA ASP A 67 13.91 -18.78 2.39
C ASP A 67 13.93 -18.70 0.86
N ASP A 68 14.11 -19.85 0.20
CA ASP A 68 14.05 -20.05 -1.27
C ASP A 68 12.62 -19.94 -1.85
N ASN A 69 11.66 -19.39 -1.11
CA ASN A 69 10.24 -19.39 -1.49
C ASN A 69 9.81 -18.08 -2.17
N GLU A 70 10.13 -18.00 -3.47
CA GLU A 70 9.88 -16.85 -4.35
C GLU A 70 8.40 -16.47 -4.46
N ILE A 71 7.47 -17.43 -4.52
CA ILE A 71 6.04 -17.17 -4.80
C ILE A 71 5.41 -16.28 -3.72
N GLY A 72 5.71 -16.53 -2.45
CA GLY A 72 5.12 -15.74 -1.37
C GLY A 72 5.73 -14.34 -1.23
N MET A 73 6.87 -14.05 -1.88
CA MET A 73 7.44 -12.70 -1.93
C MET A 73 6.62 -11.79 -2.84
N TYR A 74 6.06 -12.35 -3.92
CA TYR A 74 5.27 -11.59 -4.89
C TYR A 74 3.81 -11.39 -4.48
N LEU A 75 3.27 -12.21 -3.56
CA LEU A 75 1.87 -12.13 -3.13
C LEU A 75 1.49 -10.75 -2.54
N PRO A 76 2.25 -10.14 -1.60
CA PRO A 76 1.96 -8.78 -1.13
C PRO A 76 1.97 -7.73 -2.24
N ILE A 77 2.90 -7.85 -3.19
CA ILE A 77 3.02 -6.92 -4.32
C ILE A 77 1.81 -7.08 -5.25
N GLY A 78 1.43 -8.32 -5.58
CA GLY A 78 0.25 -8.64 -6.37
C GLY A 78 -1.05 -8.11 -5.74
N LEU A 79 -1.18 -8.20 -4.42
CA LEU A 79 -2.32 -7.62 -3.69
C LEU A 79 -2.39 -6.10 -3.82
N CYS A 80 -1.26 -5.39 -3.72
CA CYS A 80 -1.22 -3.94 -3.89
C CYS A 80 -1.56 -3.52 -5.33
N VAL A 81 -1.06 -4.27 -6.33
CA VAL A 81 -1.40 -4.05 -7.75
C VAL A 81 -2.90 -4.28 -7.99
N ALA A 82 -3.45 -5.38 -7.48
CA ALA A 82 -4.87 -5.68 -7.59
C ALA A 82 -5.73 -4.60 -6.91
N ALA A 83 -5.33 -4.13 -5.72
CA ALA A 83 -6.02 -3.05 -5.00
C ALA A 83 -6.06 -1.77 -5.84
N TYR A 84 -4.94 -1.39 -6.46
CA TYR A 84 -4.85 -0.23 -7.34
C TYR A 84 -5.80 -0.35 -8.53
N PHE A 85 -5.79 -1.48 -9.25
CA PHE A 85 -6.66 -1.67 -10.41
C PHE A 85 -8.15 -1.69 -10.03
N LEU A 86 -8.50 -2.35 -8.92
CA LEU A 86 -9.87 -2.37 -8.40
C LEU A 86 -10.37 -0.94 -8.13
N LEU A 87 -9.59 -0.12 -7.42
CA LEU A 87 -9.99 1.25 -7.08
C LEU A 87 -10.07 2.18 -8.29
N THR A 88 -9.20 1.99 -9.28
CA THR A 88 -9.05 2.92 -10.41
C THR A 88 -9.85 2.56 -11.66
N SER A 89 -10.32 1.30 -11.74
CA SER A 89 -11.07 0.79 -12.90
C SER A 89 -12.57 0.65 -12.63
N LEU A 90 -12.98 0.60 -11.36
CA LEU A 90 -14.39 0.52 -10.98
C LEU A 90 -14.94 1.90 -10.58
N SER A 91 -16.26 2.03 -10.55
CA SER A 91 -16.92 3.24 -10.05
C SER A 91 -16.58 3.46 -8.58
N ILE A 92 -16.10 4.66 -8.27
CA ILE A 92 -15.67 5.05 -6.93
C ILE A 92 -16.86 4.92 -5.97
N SER A 93 -16.66 4.18 -4.89
CA SER A 93 -17.60 4.05 -3.78
C SER A 93 -16.84 3.91 -2.47
N THR A 94 -17.49 4.27 -1.36
CA THR A 94 -16.89 4.13 -0.02
C THR A 94 -16.47 2.68 0.27
N GLY A 95 -17.27 1.71 -0.18
CA GLY A 95 -16.92 0.29 -0.04
C GLY A 95 -15.64 -0.09 -0.78
N LEU A 96 -15.44 0.48 -1.98
CA LEU A 96 -14.22 0.23 -2.77
C LEU A 96 -12.96 0.82 -2.11
N ILE A 97 -13.08 2.00 -1.50
CA ILE A 97 -12.00 2.63 -0.72
C ILE A 97 -11.64 1.77 0.50
N ILE A 98 -12.63 1.20 1.18
CA ILE A 98 -12.39 0.29 2.31
C ILE A 98 -11.65 -0.97 1.82
N VAL A 99 -12.12 -1.60 0.74
CA VAL A 99 -11.47 -2.79 0.16
C VAL A 99 -10.03 -2.49 -0.26
N PHE A 100 -9.79 -1.34 -0.89
CA PHE A 100 -8.45 -0.89 -1.25
C PHE A 100 -7.50 -0.84 -0.04
N ASN A 101 -7.93 -0.22 1.06
CA ASN A 101 -7.12 -0.13 2.27
C ASN A 101 -6.93 -1.51 2.91
N MET A 102 -7.98 -2.34 2.97
CA MET A 102 -7.89 -3.70 3.49
C MET A 102 -6.88 -4.56 2.74
N LEU A 103 -6.85 -4.49 1.40
CA LEU A 103 -5.89 -5.24 0.59
C LEU A 103 -4.45 -4.79 0.81
N ASN A 104 -4.20 -3.47 0.91
CA ASN A 104 -2.87 -2.94 1.21
C ASN A 104 -2.41 -3.30 2.64
N ILE A 105 -3.30 -3.24 3.63
CA ILE A 105 -2.99 -3.67 5.00
C ILE A 105 -2.74 -5.18 5.05
N ALA A 106 -3.54 -5.98 4.34
CA ALA A 106 -3.32 -7.41 4.22
C ALA A 106 -1.96 -7.73 3.60
N ALA A 107 -1.52 -6.99 2.57
CA ALA A 107 -0.20 -7.12 1.99
C ALA A 107 0.91 -6.86 3.03
N ILE A 108 0.78 -5.83 3.87
CA ILE A 108 1.72 -5.54 4.97
C ILE A 108 1.74 -6.69 5.99
N ILE A 109 0.57 -7.16 6.43
CA ILE A 109 0.46 -8.27 7.40
C ILE A 109 1.12 -9.52 6.83
N ILE A 110 0.77 -9.92 5.61
CA ILE A 110 1.35 -11.09 4.94
C ILE A 110 2.87 -10.93 4.82
N GLY A 111 3.35 -9.74 4.40
CA GLY A 111 4.77 -9.44 4.31
C GLY A 111 5.51 -9.56 5.66
N CYS A 112 4.86 -9.24 6.78
CA CYS A 112 5.48 -9.35 8.11
C CYS A 112 5.36 -10.73 8.76
N TYR A 113 4.28 -11.45 8.46
CA TYR A 113 3.98 -12.72 9.13
C TYR A 113 4.47 -13.94 8.37
N LYS A 114 4.71 -13.79 7.06
CA LYS A 114 5.35 -14.81 6.25
C LYS A 114 6.80 -14.99 6.70
N ASP A 115 7.00 -16.01 7.54
CA ASP A 115 8.19 -16.87 7.56
C ASP A 115 8.01 -18.05 8.53
N ARG A 116 8.37 -19.23 8.02
CA ARG A 116 8.09 -20.62 8.46
C ARG A 116 6.70 -21.17 8.17
#